data_AF-A0A161M2T9-F1
#
_entry.id   AF-A0A161M2T9-F1
#
_cell.length_a   1.000
_cell.length_b   1.000
_cell.length_c   1.000
_cell.angle_alpha   90.00
_cell.angle_beta   90.00
_cell.angle_gamma   90.00
#
_symmetry.space_group_name_H-M   'P 1'
#
loop_
_entity.id
_entity.type
_entity.pdbx_description
1 polymer ?
#
loop_
_entity_poly.entity_id
_entity_poly.type
_entity_poly.pdbx_seq_one_letter_code
_entity_poly.pdbx_strand_id
1 'polypeptide(L)'
;FYKARSVGDVEGTAILKLAKLFDRLSDHEQAANAFTEYVNEKDTPINAENKIDLSLSYKYLANFHLKKSQLDLAYMFAQKCLNFEETKEEGKALLRTIAHKRGQEDDRDMQTEYDIEEGSF
;
A
#
# COMPACT_ATOMS: atom_id res chain seq x y z
N PHE A 1 -20.00 14.95 -19.78
CA PHE A 1 -19.55 14.34 -18.51
C PHE A 1 -18.18 14.83 -18.01
N TYR A 2 -17.42 15.63 -18.76
CA TYR A 2 -16.10 16.16 -18.34
C TYR A 2 -16.10 17.52 -17.61
N LYS A 3 -17.25 18.19 -17.46
CA LYS A 3 -17.29 19.59 -16.95
C LYS A 3 -17.58 19.75 -15.46
N ALA A 4 -17.98 18.69 -14.74
CA ALA A 4 -18.19 18.76 -13.29
C ALA A 4 -16.92 18.52 -12.47
N ARG A 5 -15.76 18.31 -13.11
CA ARG A 5 -14.44 18.19 -12.46
C ARG A 5 -13.74 19.55 -12.25
N SER A 6 -14.32 20.65 -12.73
CA SER A 6 -13.62 21.95 -12.83
C SER A 6 -13.99 23.02 -11.80
N VAL A 7 -14.85 22.78 -10.80
CA VAL A 7 -15.29 23.88 -9.92
C VAL A 7 -15.14 23.61 -8.42
N GLY A 8 -14.79 22.39 -7.98
CA GLY A 8 -14.85 22.04 -6.55
C GLY A 8 -13.62 21.39 -5.93
N ASP A 9 -12.60 21.02 -6.72
CA ASP A 9 -11.45 20.28 -6.19
C ASP A 9 -10.17 21.12 -6.27
N VAL A 10 -10.19 22.24 -5.55
CA VAL A 10 -9.03 23.15 -5.41
C VAL A 10 -7.87 22.47 -4.66
N GLU A 11 -8.12 21.39 -3.92
CA GLU A 11 -7.11 20.74 -3.05
C GLU A 11 -6.56 19.41 -3.63
N GLY A 12 -7.16 18.85 -4.68
CA GLY A 12 -6.84 17.49 -5.15
C GLY A 12 -7.37 16.38 -4.21
N THR A 13 -8.33 16.68 -3.34
CA THR A 13 -8.85 15.73 -2.33
C THR A 13 -9.94 14.79 -2.85
N ALA A 14 -10.46 14.99 -4.08
CA ALA A 14 -11.46 14.10 -4.68
C ALA A 14 -10.99 12.65 -4.75
N ILE A 15 -9.77 12.42 -5.24
CA ILE A 15 -9.23 11.06 -5.43
C ILE A 15 -9.04 10.38 -4.07
N LEU A 16 -8.57 11.12 -3.06
CA LEU A 16 -8.42 10.63 -1.69
C LEU A 16 -9.77 10.24 -1.06
N LYS A 17 -10.80 11.08 -1.25
CA LYS A 17 -12.17 10.80 -0.77
C LYS A 17 -12.76 9.59 -1.47
N LEU A 18 -12.52 9.45 -2.77
CA LEU A 18 -12.94 8.28 -3.55
C LEU A 18 -12.29 7.00 -3.03
N ALA A 19 -10.99 7.02 -2.75
CA ALA A 19 -10.27 5.87 -2.20
C ALA A 19 -10.81 5.46 -0.82
N LYS A 20 -11.11 6.44 0.06
CA LYS A 20 -11.79 6.19 1.36
C LYS A 20 -13.21 5.63 1.20
N LEU A 21 -13.93 6.00 0.14
CA LEU A 21 -15.25 5.44 -0.17
C LEU A 21 -15.14 3.98 -0.60
N PHE A 22 -14.18 3.65 -1.47
CA PHE A 22 -13.91 2.27 -1.85
C PHE A 22 -13.51 1.40 -0.66
N ASP A 23 -12.72 1.93 0.27
CA ASP A 23 -12.39 1.23 1.52
C ASP A 23 -13.63 0.91 2.36
N ARG A 24 -14.59 1.85 2.45
CA ARG A 24 -15.90 1.60 3.10
C ARG A 24 -16.76 0.58 2.36
N LEU A 25 -16.60 0.48 1.05
CA LEU A 25 -17.28 -0.49 0.19
C LEU A 25 -16.57 -1.86 0.18
N SER A 26 -15.49 -2.03 0.95
CA SER A 26 -14.61 -3.22 0.93
C SER A 26 -14.02 -3.52 -0.44
N ASP A 27 -14.00 -2.54 -1.35
CA ASP A 27 -13.45 -2.67 -2.69
C ASP A 27 -12.00 -2.18 -2.68
N HIS A 28 -11.15 -2.97 -2.03
CA HIS A 28 -9.77 -2.58 -1.73
C HIS A 28 -8.91 -2.43 -3.00
N GLU A 29 -9.25 -3.10 -4.09
CA GLU A 29 -8.51 -3.01 -5.36
C GLU A 29 -8.72 -1.64 -6.03
N GLN A 30 -9.97 -1.18 -6.09
CA GLN A 30 -10.27 0.15 -6.61
C GLN A 30 -9.73 1.26 -5.68
N ALA A 31 -9.79 1.05 -4.36
CA ALA A 31 -9.18 1.95 -3.40
C ALA A 31 -7.68 2.12 -3.65
N ALA A 32 -6.94 1.02 -3.83
CA ALA A 32 -5.50 1.04 -4.08
C ALA A 32 -5.15 1.72 -5.41
N ASN A 33 -5.93 1.49 -6.47
CA ASN A 33 -5.72 2.18 -7.75
C ASN A 33 -5.92 3.70 -7.60
N ALA A 34 -6.99 4.13 -6.91
CA ALA A 34 -7.23 5.55 -6.65
C ALA A 34 -6.11 6.18 -5.82
N PHE A 35 -5.64 5.52 -4.76
CA PHE A 35 -4.50 6.01 -3.98
C PHE A 35 -3.21 6.07 -4.82
N THR A 36 -3.00 5.13 -5.73
CA THR A 36 -1.84 5.09 -6.62
C THR A 36 -1.85 6.26 -7.60
N GLU A 37 -3.02 6.57 -8.18
CA GLU A 37 -3.18 7.74 -9.05
C GLU A 37 -2.94 9.04 -8.27
N TYR A 38 -3.47 9.13 -7.05
CA TYR A 38 -3.27 10.28 -6.17
C TYR A 38 -1.80 10.52 -5.85
N VAL A 39 -1.06 9.48 -5.42
CA VAL A 39 0.36 9.64 -5.11
C VAL A 39 1.14 10.02 -6.37
N ASN A 40 0.86 9.44 -7.54
CA ASN A 40 1.57 9.82 -8.78
C ASN A 40 1.30 11.28 -9.21
N GLU A 41 0.07 11.78 -9.04
CA GLU A 41 -0.28 13.16 -9.38
C GLU A 41 0.37 14.16 -8.40
N LYS A 42 0.47 13.78 -7.12
CA LYS A 42 1.01 14.62 -6.02
C LYS A 42 2.50 14.42 -5.72
N ASP A 43 3.17 13.38 -6.25
CA ASP A 43 4.64 13.17 -6.15
C ASP A 43 5.42 14.21 -6.97
N THR A 44 4.73 15.11 -7.68
CA THR A 44 5.36 16.22 -8.39
C THR A 44 5.84 17.30 -7.40
N PRO A 45 7.05 17.87 -7.58
CA PRO A 45 7.66 18.82 -6.64
C PRO A 45 6.87 20.13 -6.48
N ILE A 46 5.90 20.39 -7.36
CA ILE A 46 5.07 21.60 -7.40
C ILE A 46 3.88 21.48 -6.44
N ASN A 47 3.40 20.27 -6.13
CA ASN A 47 2.14 20.03 -5.42
C ASN A 47 2.34 19.50 -3.98
N ALA A 48 3.51 19.71 -3.39
CA ALA A 48 3.90 19.22 -2.07
C ALA A 48 3.21 19.93 -0.87
N GLU A 49 2.06 20.55 -1.09
CA GLU A 49 1.30 21.26 -0.03
C GLU A 49 0.66 20.26 0.97
N ASN A 50 0.25 19.07 0.51
CA ASN A 50 -0.43 18.07 1.34
C ASN A 50 0.44 16.83 1.61
N LYS A 51 1.61 17.04 2.22
CA LYS A 51 2.55 15.94 2.60
C LYS A 51 1.90 14.89 3.52
N ILE A 52 0.93 15.31 4.34
CA ILE A 52 0.17 14.45 5.27
C ILE A 52 -0.71 13.46 4.51
N ASP A 53 -1.53 13.93 3.57
CA ASP A 53 -2.40 13.04 2.79
C ASP A 53 -1.58 12.12 1.87
N LEU A 54 -0.45 12.63 1.34
CA LEU A 54 0.48 11.84 0.55
C LEU A 54 1.11 10.70 1.39
N SER A 55 1.54 11.00 2.61
CA SER A 55 2.12 10.00 3.52
C SER A 55 1.08 8.93 3.90
N LEU A 56 -0.15 9.33 4.23
CA LEU A 56 -1.26 8.42 4.53
C LEU A 56 -1.62 7.52 3.34
N SER A 57 -1.57 8.06 2.12
CA SER A 57 -1.83 7.30 0.90
C SER A 57 -0.76 6.22 0.68
N TYR A 58 0.52 6.57 0.83
CA TYR A 58 1.61 5.59 0.76
C TYR A 58 1.48 4.50 1.82
N LYS A 59 1.08 4.86 3.05
CA LYS A 59 0.82 3.88 4.10
C LYS A 59 -0.29 2.89 3.73
N TYR A 60 -1.40 3.39 3.17
CA TYR A 60 -2.51 2.52 2.75
C TYR A 60 -2.06 1.54 1.66
N LEU A 61 -1.35 2.03 0.64
CA LEU A 61 -0.79 1.21 -0.43
C LEU A 61 0.15 0.13 0.10
N ALA A 62 1.08 0.49 0.99
CA ALA A 62 2.00 -0.46 1.59
C ALA A 62 1.27 -1.59 2.34
N ASN A 63 0.25 -1.25 3.13
CA ASN A 63 -0.58 -2.24 3.84
C ASN A 63 -1.39 -3.12 2.88
N PHE A 64 -1.95 -2.53 1.82
CA PHE A 64 -2.71 -3.25 0.81
C PHE A 64 -1.84 -4.27 0.07
N HIS A 65 -0.67 -3.87 -0.41
CA HIS A 65 0.28 -4.77 -1.06
C HIS A 65 0.81 -5.85 -0.10
N LEU A 66 1.03 -5.51 1.17
CA LEU A 66 1.42 -6.47 2.21
C LEU A 66 0.35 -7.55 2.44
N LYS A 67 -0.94 -7.20 2.35
CA LYS A 67 -2.04 -8.17 2.42
C LYS A 67 -2.12 -9.07 1.18
N LYS A 68 -1.80 -8.55 -0.01
CA LYS A 68 -1.76 -9.32 -1.28
C LYS A 68 -0.48 -10.16 -1.46
N SER A 69 0.37 -10.31 -0.43
CA SER A 69 1.70 -10.93 -0.50
C SER A 69 2.66 -10.30 -1.53
N GLN A 70 2.40 -9.05 -1.94
CA GLN A 70 3.27 -8.32 -2.87
C GLN A 70 4.33 -7.56 -2.08
N LEU A 71 5.28 -8.31 -1.52
CA LEU A 71 6.28 -7.80 -0.57
C LEU A 71 7.22 -6.76 -1.19
N ASP A 72 7.56 -6.88 -2.47
CA ASP A 72 8.40 -5.90 -3.19
C ASP A 72 7.73 -4.54 -3.35
N LEU A 73 6.46 -4.52 -3.77
CA LEU A 73 5.67 -3.29 -3.87
C LEU A 73 5.44 -2.67 -2.50
N ALA A 74 5.09 -3.48 -1.50
CA ALA A 74 4.93 -3.03 -0.14
C ALA A 74 6.22 -2.39 0.40
N TYR A 75 7.38 -2.97 0.09
CA TYR A 75 8.69 -2.44 0.48
C TYR A 75 8.99 -1.09 -0.18
N MET A 76 8.75 -0.97 -1.48
CA MET A 76 8.95 0.29 -2.21
C MET A 76 8.10 1.43 -1.62
N PHE A 77 6.82 1.17 -1.34
CA PHE A 77 5.95 2.17 -0.73
C PHE A 77 6.32 2.47 0.73
N ALA A 78 6.69 1.45 1.51
CA ALA A 78 7.14 1.63 2.89
C ALA A 78 8.45 2.44 2.98
N GLN A 79 9.37 2.28 2.01
CA GLN A 79 10.55 3.14 1.88
C GLN A 79 10.17 4.59 1.60
N LYS A 80 9.20 4.85 0.71
CA LYS A 80 8.70 6.21 0.45
C LYS A 80 8.09 6.84 1.72
N CYS A 81 7.40 6.05 2.57
CA CYS A 81 6.91 6.51 3.87
C CYS A 81 8.00 7.01 4.82
N LEU A 82 9.26 6.53 4.70
CA LEU A 82 10.37 6.98 5.54
C LEU A 82 10.80 8.43 5.27
N ASN A 83 10.45 8.95 4.09
CA ASN A 83 10.74 10.31 3.70
C ASN A 83 9.81 11.35 4.36
N PHE A 84 8.76 10.89 5.05
CA PHE A 84 7.80 11.71 5.77
C PHE A 84 7.90 11.42 7.26
N GLU A 85 8.10 12.42 8.10
CA GLU A 85 8.25 12.23 9.55
C GLU A 85 7.02 11.56 10.18
N GLU A 86 5.82 11.89 9.71
CA GLU A 86 4.56 11.37 10.24
C GLU A 86 4.37 9.86 10.01
N THR A 87 4.80 9.34 8.86
CA THR A 87 4.72 7.90 8.54
C THR A 87 6.04 7.18 8.72
N LYS A 88 7.07 7.82 9.26
CA LYS A 88 8.42 7.24 9.40
C LYS A 88 8.43 6.05 10.34
N GLU A 89 7.76 6.15 11.48
CA GLU A 89 7.64 5.04 12.44
C GLU A 89 6.82 3.88 11.87
N GLU A 90 5.68 4.19 11.24
CA GLU A 90 4.84 3.17 10.61
C GLU A 90 5.55 2.49 9.42
N GLY A 91 6.30 3.25 8.62
CA GLY A 91 7.12 2.73 7.52
C GLY A 91 8.17 1.76 8.02
N LYS A 92 8.85 2.06 9.13
CA LYS A 92 9.79 1.12 9.76
C LYS A 92 9.09 -0.14 10.26
N ALA A 93 7.91 -0.01 10.86
CA ALA A 93 7.11 -1.16 11.30
C ALA A 93 6.73 -2.04 10.10
N LEU A 94 6.25 -1.45 9.00
CA LEU A 94 5.93 -2.14 7.76
C LEU A 94 7.14 -2.88 7.18
N LEU A 95 8.31 -2.24 7.11
CA LEU A 95 9.54 -2.87 6.62
C LEU A 95 9.95 -4.09 7.47
N ARG A 96 9.80 -4.01 8.80
CA ARG A 96 10.03 -5.15 9.69
C ARG A 96 9.04 -6.28 9.42
N THR A 97 7.76 -5.96 9.29
CA THR A 97 6.73 -6.96 8.96
C THR A 97 6.99 -7.62 7.60
N ILE A 98 7.39 -6.85 6.59
CA ILE A 98 7.76 -7.37 5.27
C ILE A 98 8.94 -8.33 5.37
N ALA A 99 10.02 -7.93 6.06
CA ALA A 99 11.19 -8.78 6.26
C ALA A 99 10.85 -10.08 7.01
N HIS A 100 9.99 -9.99 8.02
CA HIS A 100 9.52 -11.14 8.77
C HIS A 100 8.65 -12.08 7.90
N LYS A 101 7.75 -11.53 7.08
CA LYS A 101 6.92 -12.32 6.15
C LYS A 101 7.76 -13.04 5.09
N ARG A 102 8.78 -12.35 4.53
CA ARG A 102 9.73 -12.96 3.59
C ARG A 102 10.46 -14.16 4.19
N GLY A 103 10.89 -14.05 5.45
CA GLY A 103 11.53 -15.16 6.15
C GLY A 103 10.58 -16.32 6.50
N GLN A 104 9.27 -16.06 6.66
CA GLN A 104 8.28 -17.09 6.96
C GLN A 104 7.74 -17.84 5.73
N GLU A 105 7.79 -17.24 4.52
CA GLU A 105 7.41 -17.95 3.29
C GLU A 105 8.43 -19.07 2.97
N ASP A 106 9.71 -18.85 3.28
CA ASP A 106 10.79 -19.85 3.12
C ASP A 106 10.62 -21.06 4.05
N ASP A 107 10.18 -20.84 5.30
CA ASP A 107 10.02 -21.88 6.32
C ASP A 107 8.79 -22.78 6.07
N ARG A 108 7.76 -22.27 5.38
CA ARG A 108 6.53 -23.01 5.08
C ARG A 108 6.66 -23.99 3.92
N ASP A 109 7.56 -23.73 2.97
CA ASP A 109 7.77 -24.62 1.82
C ASP A 109 8.51 -25.91 2.24
N MET A 110 9.41 -25.83 3.23
CA MET A 110 10.16 -26.99 3.76
C MET A 110 9.32 -28.02 4.55
N GLN A 111 8.09 -27.69 4.95
CA GLN A 111 7.27 -28.59 5.78
C GLN A 111 6.36 -29.53 4.97
N THR A 112 6.27 -29.38 3.64
CA THR A 112 5.38 -30.21 2.82
C THR A 112 6.05 -31.41 2.15
N GLU A 113 7.39 -31.52 2.22
CA GLU A 113 8.13 -32.60 1.55
C GLU A 113 8.39 -33.84 2.45
N TYR A 114 8.09 -33.78 3.76
CA TYR A 114 8.40 -34.86 4.71
C TYR A 114 7.25 -35.83 5.03
N ASP A 115 6.05 -35.66 4.46
CA ASP A 115 4.88 -36.50 4.77
C ASP A 115 4.56 -37.58 3.70
N ILE A 116 5.43 -37.80 2.71
CA ILE A 116 5.20 -38.77 1.61
C ILE A 116 6.27 -39.87 1.53
N GLU A 117 6.78 -40.42 2.65
CA GLU A 117 7.65 -41.62 2.59
C GLU A 117 7.41 -42.66 3.71
N GLU A 118 6.24 -42.69 4.35
CA GLU A 118 5.90 -43.71 5.36
C GLU A 118 4.60 -44.45 4.98
N GLY A 119 4.55 -45.09 3.80
CA GLY A 119 3.30 -45.71 3.37
C GLY A 119 3.34 -46.65 2.17
N SER A 120 4.25 -47.62 2.11
CA SER A 120 3.97 -48.86 1.36
C SER A 120 4.73 -50.05 1.96
N PHE A 121 4.02 -50.81 2.78
CA PHE A 121 4.38 -52.16 3.20
C PHE A 121 3.84 -53.17 2.19
#